data_AF-A0A1V3XY54-F1
#
_entry.id   AF-A0A1V3XY54-F1
#
_cell.length_a   1.000
_cell.length_b   1.000
_cell.length_c   1.000
_cell.angle_alpha   90.00
_cell.angle_beta   90.00
_cell.angle_gamma   90.00
#
_symmetry.space_group_name_H-M   'P 1'
#
loop_
_entity.id
_entity.type
_entity.pdbx_description
1 polymer ?
#
loop_
_entity_poly.entity_id
_entity_poly.type
_entity_poly.pdbx_seq_one_letter_code
_entity_poly.pdbx_strand_id
1 'polypeptide(L)'
;MYLLMTMKLRIKMSHKEDQLAAKVADRGLSVDDAERIHERVAEALGDEASYFGNMKKLLGIADQDATSVEYSSILWPGFDFTAIASEDGLLESARYRHKKRNSLTVGSPIGLPIWSMDVAEFTERFGL
;
A
#
# COMPACT_ATOMS: atom_id res chain seq x y z
N MET A 1 4.48 6.04 -4.29
CA MET A 1 5.50 5.23 -5.02
C MET A 1 6.34 4.30 -4.12
N TYR A 2 6.63 4.66 -2.85
CA TYR A 2 7.58 3.93 -1.99
C TYR A 2 7.12 2.55 -1.46
N LEU A 3 5.82 2.28 -1.34
CA LEU A 3 5.35 1.07 -0.65
C LEU A 3 5.34 -0.19 -1.53
N LEU A 4 4.97 -0.07 -2.82
CA LEU A 4 5.00 -1.22 -3.72
C LEU A 4 6.44 -1.70 -3.95
N MET A 5 7.40 -0.76 -3.99
CA MET A 5 8.83 -1.04 -4.10
C MET A 5 9.38 -1.79 -2.87
N THR A 6 9.03 -1.34 -1.65
CA THR A 6 9.41 -2.03 -0.41
C THR A 6 8.76 -3.40 -0.27
N MET A 7 7.54 -3.58 -0.79
CA MET A 7 6.86 -4.88 -0.81
C MET A 7 7.42 -5.85 -1.85
N LYS A 8 7.78 -5.36 -3.05
CA LYS A 8 8.46 -6.17 -4.09
C LYS A 8 9.81 -6.67 -3.57
N LEU A 9 10.56 -5.82 -2.89
CA LEU A 9 11.80 -6.17 -2.20
C LEU A 9 11.58 -7.26 -1.14
N ARG A 10 10.56 -7.12 -0.28
CA ARG A 10 10.27 -8.12 0.76
C ARG A 10 9.80 -9.46 0.16
N ILE A 11 8.96 -9.44 -0.87
CA ILE A 11 8.45 -10.66 -1.52
C ILE A 11 9.58 -11.41 -2.24
N LYS A 12 10.46 -10.68 -2.96
CA LYS A 12 11.66 -11.25 -3.58
C LYS A 12 12.64 -11.80 -2.55
N MET A 13 12.93 -11.05 -1.48
CA MET A 13 13.82 -11.50 -0.40
C MET A 13 13.26 -12.68 0.40
N SER A 14 11.95 -12.91 0.37
CA SER A 14 11.30 -14.02 1.09
C SER A 14 11.01 -15.24 0.21
N HIS A 15 11.38 -15.25 -1.08
CA HIS A 15 11.04 -16.29 -2.06
C HIS A 15 9.55 -16.68 -2.07
N LYS A 16 8.65 -15.70 -1.94
CA LYS A 16 7.21 -15.93 -1.81
C LYS A 16 6.42 -15.32 -2.98
N GLU A 17 7.03 -15.32 -4.15
CA GLU A 17 6.45 -14.82 -5.40
C GLU A 17 5.16 -15.59 -5.76
N ASP A 18 5.12 -16.89 -5.48
CA ASP A 18 3.91 -17.72 -5.68
C ASP A 18 2.72 -17.25 -4.83
N GLN A 19 2.97 -16.73 -3.62
CA GLN A 19 1.89 -16.20 -2.76
C GLN A 19 1.32 -14.89 -3.32
N LEU A 20 2.17 -14.05 -3.93
CA LEU A 20 1.72 -12.86 -4.64
C LEU A 20 0.91 -13.25 -5.88
N ALA A 21 1.42 -14.19 -6.68
CA ALA A 21 0.73 -14.67 -7.87
C ALA A 21 -0.64 -15.27 -7.53
N ALA A 22 -0.74 -16.12 -6.51
CA ALA A 22 -2.00 -16.68 -6.04
C ALA A 22 -3.00 -15.59 -5.62
N LYS A 23 -2.56 -14.59 -4.86
CA LYS A 23 -3.43 -13.52 -4.37
C LYS A 23 -3.95 -12.60 -5.48
N VAL A 24 -3.12 -12.36 -6.50
CA VAL A 24 -3.52 -11.57 -7.68
C VAL A 24 -4.45 -12.42 -8.58
N ALA A 25 -4.18 -13.72 -8.70
CA ALA A 25 -5.02 -14.67 -9.42
C ALA A 25 -6.41 -14.87 -8.78
N ASP A 26 -6.54 -14.79 -7.44
CA ASP A 26 -7.83 -14.78 -6.74
C ASP A 26 -8.74 -13.62 -7.20
N ARG A 27 -8.15 -12.59 -7.84
CA ARG A 27 -8.86 -11.44 -8.43
C ARG A 27 -8.95 -11.50 -9.95
N GLY A 28 -8.59 -12.64 -10.55
CA GLY A 28 -8.61 -12.84 -12.00
C GLY A 28 -7.51 -12.09 -12.75
N LEU A 29 -6.43 -11.69 -12.06
CA LEU A 29 -5.31 -10.96 -12.64
C LEU A 29 -4.05 -11.85 -12.64
N SER A 30 -3.16 -11.61 -13.60
CA SER A 30 -1.76 -12.07 -13.49
C SER A 30 -0.89 -11.03 -12.79
N VAL A 31 0.31 -11.43 -12.36
CA VAL A 31 1.30 -10.48 -11.81
C VAL A 31 1.64 -9.40 -12.84
N ASP A 32 1.81 -9.78 -14.11
CA ASP A 32 2.08 -8.84 -15.20
C ASP A 32 0.92 -7.86 -15.43
N ASP A 33 -0.33 -8.31 -15.28
CA ASP A 33 -1.48 -7.40 -15.33
C ASP A 33 -1.47 -6.42 -14.16
N ALA A 34 -1.15 -6.89 -12.95
CA ALA A 34 -1.05 -6.03 -11.78
C ALA A 34 0.08 -4.99 -11.92
N GLU A 35 1.23 -5.36 -12.49
CA GLU A 35 2.32 -4.45 -12.80
C GLU A 35 1.91 -3.41 -13.84
N ARG A 36 1.27 -3.84 -14.94
CA ARG A 36 0.78 -2.93 -15.98
C ARG A 36 -0.29 -1.97 -15.46
N ILE A 37 -1.20 -2.43 -14.60
CA ILE A 37 -2.18 -1.57 -13.93
C ILE A 37 -1.48 -0.57 -13.01
N HIS A 38 -0.48 -1.02 -12.25
CA HIS A 38 0.29 -0.15 -11.37
C HIS A 38 0.99 0.97 -12.14
N GLU A 39 1.64 0.67 -13.26
CA GLU A 39 2.31 1.65 -14.12
C GLU A 39 1.32 2.68 -14.67
N ARG A 40 0.18 2.22 -15.19
CA ARG A 40 -0.89 3.11 -15.68
C ARG A 40 -1.44 4.02 -14.60
N VAL A 41 -1.63 3.50 -13.39
CA VAL A 41 -2.07 4.31 -12.24
C VAL A 41 -0.98 5.31 -11.86
N ALA A 42 0.29 4.90 -11.81
CA ALA A 42 1.39 5.80 -11.50
C ALA A 42 1.51 6.94 -12.51
N GLU A 43 1.38 6.64 -13.81
CA GLU A 43 1.35 7.63 -14.89
C GLU A 43 0.16 8.60 -14.74
N ALA A 44 -1.04 8.07 -14.45
CA ALA A 44 -2.23 8.90 -14.26
C ALA A 44 -2.17 9.80 -13.02
N LEU A 45 -1.46 9.38 -11.97
CA LEU A 45 -1.24 10.21 -10.79
C LEU A 45 -0.23 11.34 -11.07
N GLY A 46 0.73 11.10 -11.97
CA GLY A 46 1.66 12.13 -12.43
C GLY A 46 2.77 12.43 -11.42
N ASP A 47 3.25 13.67 -11.46
CA ASP A 47 4.31 14.15 -10.57
C ASP A 47 3.83 14.43 -9.15
N GLU A 48 4.77 14.70 -8.26
CA GLU A 48 4.52 14.96 -6.83
C GLU A 48 3.53 16.11 -6.60
N ALA A 49 3.60 17.17 -7.42
CA ALA A 49 2.72 18.33 -7.34
C ALA A 49 1.26 17.99 -7.66
N SER A 50 1.04 17.05 -8.59
CA SER A 50 -0.29 16.68 -9.07
C SER A 50 -0.86 15.42 -8.39
N TYR A 51 -0.01 14.64 -7.73
CA TYR A 51 -0.30 13.27 -7.29
C TYR A 51 -1.56 13.16 -6.43
N PHE A 52 -1.67 13.96 -5.37
CA PHE A 52 -2.80 13.87 -4.44
C PHE A 52 -4.11 14.37 -5.07
N GLY A 53 -4.05 15.47 -5.84
CA GLY A 53 -5.19 15.98 -6.59
C GLY A 53 -5.71 14.97 -7.61
N ASN A 54 -4.82 14.33 -8.37
CA ASN A 54 -5.17 13.28 -9.32
C ASN A 54 -5.69 12.02 -8.64
N MET A 55 -5.17 11.67 -7.46
CA MET A 55 -5.69 10.56 -6.65
C MET A 55 -7.15 10.78 -6.24
N LYS A 56 -7.49 11.98 -5.76
CA LYS A 56 -8.89 12.31 -5.42
C LYS A 56 -9.82 12.15 -6.62
N LYS A 57 -9.40 12.65 -7.79
CA LYS A 57 -10.17 12.51 -9.05
C LYS A 57 -10.34 11.05 -9.44
N LEU A 58 -9.27 10.26 -9.40
CA LEU A 58 -9.30 8.83 -9.74
C LEU A 58 -10.24 8.04 -8.82
N LEU A 59 -10.31 8.41 -7.55
CA LEU A 59 -11.19 7.80 -6.55
C LEU A 59 -12.62 8.38 -6.55
N GLY A 60 -12.92 9.36 -7.41
CA GLY A 60 -14.23 9.99 -7.48
C GLY A 60 -14.59 10.83 -6.24
N ILE A 61 -13.59 11.33 -5.50
CA ILE A 61 -13.81 12.16 -4.32
C ILE A 61 -14.23 13.56 -4.78
N ALA A 62 -15.50 13.90 -4.50
CA ALA A 62 -16.08 15.17 -4.91
C ALA A 62 -15.53 16.37 -4.11
N ASP A 63 -15.13 16.13 -2.87
CA ASP A 63 -14.56 17.14 -1.98
C ASP A 63 -13.15 17.53 -2.43
N GLN A 64 -13.03 18.74 -2.99
CA GLN A 64 -11.74 19.29 -3.45
C GLN A 64 -10.86 19.72 -2.28
N ASP A 65 -11.42 19.98 -1.10
CA ASP A 65 -10.69 20.44 0.09
C ASP A 65 -10.30 19.27 1.00
N ALA A 66 -10.70 18.04 0.67
CA ALA A 66 -10.29 16.84 1.38
C ALA A 66 -8.75 16.78 1.45
N THR A 67 -8.23 16.78 2.68
CA THR A 67 -6.80 16.65 3.01
C THR A 67 -6.38 15.22 3.29
N SER A 68 -7.34 14.28 3.31
CA SER A 68 -7.05 12.86 3.44
C SER A 68 -7.99 12.02 2.60
N VAL A 69 -7.49 10.89 2.14
CA VAL A 69 -8.26 9.86 1.44
C VAL A 69 -7.99 8.52 2.09
N GLU A 70 -9.05 7.74 2.32
CA GLU A 70 -8.95 6.42 2.93
C GLU A 70 -9.83 5.43 2.17
N TYR A 71 -9.28 4.25 1.87
CA TYR A 71 -10.04 3.15 1.28
C TYR A 71 -9.52 1.80 1.74
N SER A 72 -10.44 0.84 1.85
CA SER A 72 -10.09 -0.52 2.25
C SER A 72 -9.39 -1.30 1.15
N SER A 73 -8.31 -1.97 1.53
CA SER A 73 -7.56 -2.83 0.63
C SER A 73 -8.35 -4.08 0.30
N ILE A 74 -8.59 -4.30 -0.99
CA ILE A 74 -9.23 -5.52 -1.51
C ILE A 74 -8.23 -6.68 -1.54
N LEU A 75 -6.96 -6.38 -1.84
CA LEU A 75 -5.88 -7.37 -1.88
C LEU A 75 -5.40 -7.74 -0.47
N TRP A 76 -5.53 -6.84 0.51
CA TRP A 76 -5.22 -7.12 1.91
C TRP A 76 -6.40 -6.85 2.83
N PRO A 77 -7.30 -7.84 2.98
CA PRO A 77 -8.34 -7.77 3.98
C PRO A 77 -7.72 -7.47 5.35
N GLY A 78 -8.28 -6.48 6.05
CA GLY A 78 -7.74 -6.00 7.32
C GLY A 78 -6.83 -4.78 7.21
N PHE A 79 -6.49 -4.31 6.02
CA PHE A 79 -5.72 -3.07 5.83
C PHE A 79 -6.55 -2.01 5.12
N ASP A 80 -6.36 -0.76 5.51
CA ASP A 80 -6.79 0.41 4.78
C ASP A 80 -5.57 1.07 4.14
N PHE A 81 -5.75 1.71 3.00
CA PHE A 81 -4.80 2.65 2.46
C PHE A 81 -5.22 4.05 2.88
N THR A 82 -4.29 4.83 3.42
CA THR A 82 -4.48 6.23 3.78
C THR A 82 -3.45 7.07 3.04
N ALA A 83 -3.92 8.12 2.37
CA ALA A 83 -3.08 9.20 1.86
C ALA A 83 -3.50 10.53 2.48
N ILE A 84 -2.51 11.32 2.89
CA ILE A 84 -2.69 12.61 3.57
C ILE A 84 -1.90 13.66 2.79
N ALA A 85 -2.54 14.81 2.59
CA ALA A 85 -1.92 15.99 2.01
C ALA A 85 -1.36 16.91 3.11
N SER A 86 -0.26 17.60 2.78
CA SER A 86 0.27 18.69 3.58
C SER A 86 -0.64 19.92 3.51
N GLU A 87 -0.31 20.95 4.31
CA GLU A 87 -0.99 22.26 4.24
C GLU A 87 -0.93 22.89 2.84
N ASP A 88 0.14 22.61 2.07
CA ASP A 88 0.32 23.07 0.69
C ASP A 88 -0.44 22.21 -0.35
N GLY A 89 -1.19 21.19 0.09
CA GLY A 89 -1.95 20.29 -0.79
C GLY A 89 -1.12 19.22 -1.50
N LEU A 90 0.18 19.14 -1.19
CA LEU A 90 1.09 18.10 -1.71
C LEU A 90 0.92 16.79 -0.94
N LEU A 91 1.29 15.66 -1.55
CA LEU A 91 1.23 14.38 -0.85
C LEU A 91 2.28 14.34 0.28
N GLU A 92 1.83 14.39 1.53
CA GLU A 92 2.69 14.27 2.70
C GLU A 92 2.97 12.80 3.03
N SER A 93 1.92 11.96 3.02
CA SER A 93 2.07 10.54 3.30
C SER A 93 1.10 9.67 2.53
N ALA A 94 1.54 8.47 2.18
CA ALA A 94 0.72 7.43 1.55
C ALA A 94 1.16 6.06 2.07
N ARG A 95 0.30 5.38 2.82
CA ARG A 95 0.63 4.12 3.50
C ARG A 95 -0.57 3.20 3.64
N TYR A 96 -0.32 1.91 3.70
CA TYR A 96 -1.32 0.98 4.23
C TYR A 96 -1.21 0.94 5.75
N ARG A 97 -2.35 0.95 6.42
CA ARG A 97 -2.52 0.85 7.86
C ARG A 97 -3.35 -0.37 8.19
N HIS A 98 -2.95 -1.11 9.20
CA HIS A 98 -3.71 -2.24 9.67
C HIS A 98 -4.94 -1.76 10.46
N LYS A 99 -6.14 -2.20 10.08
CA LYS A 99 -7.44 -1.83 10.69
C LYS A 99 -7.51 -2.18 12.16
N LYS A 100 -6.96 -3.34 12.52
CA LYS A 100 -6.99 -3.87 13.87
C LYS A 100 -5.63 -4.47 14.18
N ARG A 101 -4.91 -3.84 15.12
CA ARG A 101 -3.63 -4.36 15.62
C ARG A 101 -3.86 -5.76 16.20
N ASN A 102 -3.40 -6.78 15.48
CA ASN A 102 -3.29 -8.13 16.03
C ASN A 102 -1.85 -8.30 16.49
N SER A 103 -1.67 -8.50 17.80
CA SER A 103 -0.35 -8.73 18.39
C SER A 103 0.16 -10.13 18.01
N LEU A 104 0.77 -10.27 16.84
CA LEU A 104 1.52 -11.48 16.48
C LEU A 104 2.84 -11.48 17.23
N THR A 105 3.01 -12.35 18.21
CA THR A 105 4.26 -12.50 18.96
C THR A 105 5.21 -13.40 18.17
N VAL A 106 6.12 -12.80 17.40
CA VAL A 106 7.22 -13.52 16.73
C VAL A 106 8.54 -12.87 17.14
N GLY A 107 9.56 -13.69 17.38
CA GLY A 107 10.89 -13.23 17.81
C GLY A 107 11.79 -12.73 16.68
N SER A 108 11.36 -12.83 15.41
CA SER A 108 12.14 -12.41 14.24
C SER A 108 11.24 -11.94 13.10
N PRO A 109 11.65 -10.93 12.32
CA PRO A 109 10.99 -10.48 11.09
C PRO A 109 10.65 -11.61 10.11
N ILE A 110 11.48 -12.65 10.04
CA ILE A 110 11.32 -13.79 9.11
C ILE A 110 10.12 -14.67 9.53
N GLY A 111 9.80 -14.68 10.83
CA GLY A 111 8.66 -15.43 11.37
C GLY A 111 7.30 -14.76 11.13
N LEU A 112 7.27 -13.51 10.64
CA LEU A 112 6.01 -12.85 10.33
C LEU A 112 5.38 -13.43 9.05
N PRO A 113 4.09 -13.80 9.08
CA PRO A 113 3.34 -14.04 7.87
C PRO A 113 3.42 -12.81 6.94
N ILE A 114 3.45 -13.02 5.63
CA ILE A 114 3.45 -11.87 4.72
C ILE A 114 2.13 -11.13 4.91
N TRP A 115 2.22 -9.80 4.98
CA TRP A 115 1.07 -8.90 5.05
C TRP A 115 0.26 -9.02 6.33
N SER A 116 0.92 -9.45 7.41
CA SER A 116 0.32 -9.52 8.74
C SER A 116 0.55 -8.26 9.57
N MET A 117 1.32 -7.31 9.05
CA MET A 117 1.82 -6.17 9.79
C MET A 117 2.08 -4.99 8.85
N ASP A 118 1.73 -3.77 9.28
CA ASP A 118 2.09 -2.54 8.57
C ASP A 118 3.51 -2.05 8.92
N VAL A 119 3.99 -1.00 8.23
CA VAL A 119 5.35 -0.49 8.43
C VAL A 119 5.53 0.10 9.82
N ALA A 120 4.52 0.76 10.39
CA ALA A 120 4.62 1.35 11.71
C ALA A 120 4.69 0.27 12.79
N GLU A 121 3.86 -0.76 12.71
CA GLU A 121 3.91 -1.93 13.57
C GLU A 121 5.25 -2.68 13.45
N PHE A 122 5.81 -2.78 12.24
CA PHE A 122 7.10 -3.39 12.01
C PHE A 122 8.25 -2.60 12.67
N THR A 123 8.28 -1.29 12.46
CA THR A 123 9.28 -0.40 13.07
C THR A 123 9.15 -0.36 14.59
N GLU A 124 7.93 -0.34 15.14
CA GLU A 124 7.70 -0.41 16.59
C GLU A 124 8.31 -1.68 17.23
N ARG A 125 8.35 -2.78 16.49
CA ARG A 125 8.82 -4.08 17.00
C ARG A 125 10.27 -4.42 16.72
N PHE A 126 10.77 -4.01 15.56
CA PHE A 126 12.09 -4.40 15.05
C PHE A 126 12.96 -3.21 14.66
N GLY A 127 12.42 -2.00 14.70
CA GLY A 127 13.20 -0.78 14.61
C GLY A 127 14.01 -0.61 15.89
N LEU A 128 15.30 -0.34 15.72
CA LEU A 128 16.23 -0.02 16.80
C LEU A 128 15.83 1.28 17.52
#